data_AF-A0A4V1Z127-F1
#
_entry.id   AF-A0A4V1Z127-F1
#
_cell.length_a   1.000
_cell.length_b   1.000
_cell.length_c   1.000
_cell.angle_alpha   90.00
_cell.angle_beta   90.00
_cell.angle_gamma   90.00
#
_symmetry.space_group_name_H-M   'P 1'
#
loop_
_entity.id
_entity.type
_entity.pdbx_description
1 polymer ?
#
loop_
_entity_poly.entity_id
_entity_poly.type
_entity_poly.pdbx_seq_one_letter_code
_entity_poly.pdbx_strand_id
1 'polypeptide(L)'
;MFFQVHRPDLDEGVVSSIHRSEIFYMSADQRRVAEEMILDVDASGHWPGKTVTKISPRGVFVEDGLERQNYLQSFPNVFKPPFPRQDDRAAVSTA
;
A
#
# COMPACT_ATOMS: atom_id res chain seq x y z
N MET A 1 5.84 3.96 5.17
CA MET A 1 4.59 3.45 5.75
C MET A 1 3.63 2.89 4.70
N PHE A 2 3.19 3.63 3.66
CA PHE A 2 2.26 3.11 2.63
C PHE A 2 2.68 1.74 2.06
N PHE A 3 3.86 1.64 1.46
CA PHE A 3 4.38 0.38 0.90
C PHE A 3 4.73 -0.73 1.91
N GLN A 4 4.55 -0.51 3.23
CA GLN A 4 4.85 -1.51 4.25
C GLN A 4 3.59 -2.23 4.75
N VAL A 5 2.40 -1.68 4.51
CA VAL A 5 1.15 -2.15 5.14
C VAL A 5 0.16 -2.80 4.17
N HIS A 6 0.45 -2.80 2.87
CA HIS A 6 -0.31 -3.55 1.86
C HIS A 6 0.64 -4.24 0.88
N ARG A 7 0.14 -5.15 0.05
CA ARG A 7 0.89 -5.81 -1.02
C ARG A 7 0.89 -4.91 -2.28
N PRO A 8 1.95 -4.14 -2.56
CA PRO A 8 1.99 -3.26 -3.74
C PRO A 8 2.34 -4.03 -5.02
N ASP A 9 2.66 -5.32 -4.90
CA ASP A 9 3.08 -6.24 -5.96
C ASP A 9 1.94 -7.11 -6.52
N LEU A 10 0.71 -6.89 -6.07
CA LEU A 10 -0.49 -7.58 -6.56
C LEU A 10 -1.36 -6.64 -7.41
N ASP A 11 -1.69 -7.07 -8.62
CA ASP A 11 -2.49 -6.30 -9.56
C ASP A 11 -4.01 -6.44 -9.34
N GLU A 12 -4.79 -5.66 -10.09
CA GLU A 12 -6.26 -5.66 -10.05
C GLU A 12 -6.89 -7.01 -10.43
N GLY A 13 -6.21 -7.84 -11.21
CA GLY A 13 -6.66 -9.19 -11.54
C GLY A 13 -6.60 -10.12 -10.33
N VAL A 14 -5.73 -9.84 -9.35
CA VAL A 14 -5.62 -10.59 -8.11
C VAL A 14 -6.51 -10.02 -7.00
N VAL A 15 -6.50 -8.70 -6.81
CA VAL A 15 -7.15 -8.07 -5.63
C VAL A 15 -8.48 -7.38 -5.94
N SER A 16 -8.96 -7.36 -7.19
CA SER A 16 -10.07 -6.54 -7.71
C SER A 16 -9.76 -5.05 -7.79
N SER A 17 -10.53 -4.34 -8.62
CA SER A 17 -10.35 -2.90 -8.87
C SER A 17 -10.56 -2.03 -7.63
N ILE A 18 -11.39 -2.45 -6.68
CA ILE A 18 -11.69 -1.66 -5.46
C ILE A 18 -10.64 -1.83 -4.34
N HIS A 19 -9.69 -2.76 -4.49
CA HIS A 19 -8.58 -2.96 -3.53
C HIS A 19 -7.21 -2.75 -4.18
N ARG A 20 -7.16 -2.14 -5.36
CA ARG A 20 -5.91 -1.87 -6.08
C ARG A 20 -5.01 -0.89 -5.34
N SER A 21 -3.70 -0.98 -5.56
CA SER A 21 -2.75 0.00 -5.06
C SER A 21 -2.62 1.19 -6.03
N GLU A 22 -2.86 2.41 -5.55
CA GLU A 22 -2.74 3.63 -6.35
C GLU A 22 -2.39 4.84 -5.46
N ILE A 23 -1.57 5.75 -5.99
CA ILE A 23 -1.21 7.03 -5.39
C ILE A 23 -1.81 8.15 -6.24
N PHE A 24 -2.64 8.99 -5.61
CA PHE A 24 -3.26 10.15 -6.26
C PHE A 24 -2.52 11.44 -5.93
N TYR A 25 -1.76 12.00 -6.88
CA TYR A 25 -0.95 13.20 -6.65
C TYR A 25 -1.72 14.49 -6.91
N MET A 26 -1.36 15.55 -6.18
CA MET A 26 -1.89 16.91 -6.31
C MET A 26 -0.86 17.90 -6.87
N SER A 27 0.41 17.52 -6.94
CA SER A 27 1.50 18.34 -7.48
C SER A 27 2.53 17.50 -8.22
N ALA A 28 3.36 18.15 -9.04
CA ALA A 28 4.47 17.49 -9.72
C ALA A 28 5.50 16.92 -8.74
N ASP A 29 5.75 17.61 -7.62
CA ASP A 29 6.67 17.12 -6.59
C ASP A 29 6.16 15.84 -5.93
N GLN A 30 4.85 15.76 -5.64
CA GLN A 30 4.26 14.52 -5.11
C GLN A 30 4.38 13.37 -6.10
N ARG A 31 4.15 13.64 -7.40
CA ARG A 31 4.35 12.63 -8.45
C ARG A 31 5.79 12.15 -8.49
N ARG A 32 6.77 13.06 -8.53
CA ARG A 32 8.20 12.73 -8.55
C ARG A 32 8.60 11.89 -7.34
N VAL A 33 8.19 12.28 -6.14
CA VAL A 33 8.48 11.52 -4.92
C VAL A 33 7.83 10.13 -4.96
N ALA A 34 6.60 10.01 -5.47
CA ALA A 34 5.95 8.71 -5.62
C ALA A 34 6.70 7.79 -6.59
N GLU A 35 7.16 8.33 -7.74
CA GLU A 35 7.97 7.61 -8.72
C GLU A 35 9.31 7.14 -8.13
N GLU A 36 10.03 8.04 -7.42
CA GLU A 36 11.29 7.72 -6.72
C GLU A 36 11.09 6.63 -5.65
N MET A 37 10.03 6.74 -4.85
CA MET A 37 9.74 5.75 -3.81
C MET A 37 9.43 4.37 -4.37
N ILE A 38 8.79 4.26 -5.54
CA ILE A 38 8.56 2.97 -6.21
C ILE A 38 9.91 2.33 -6.59
N LEU A 39 10.84 3.11 -7.11
CA LEU A 39 12.19 2.61 -7.44
C LEU A 39 12.92 2.11 -6.19
N ASP A 40 12.85 2.84 -5.08
CA ASP A 40 13.47 2.44 -3.81
C ASP A 40 12.84 1.15 -3.25
N VAL A 41 11.51 1.02 -3.31
CA VAL A 41 10.79 -0.20 -2.88
C VAL A 41 11.19 -1.39 -3.74
N ASP A 42 11.23 -1.22 -5.05
CA ASP A 42 11.64 -2.27 -5.98
C ASP A 42 13.11 -2.67 -5.78
N ALA A 43 13.99 -1.71 -5.50
CA ALA A 43 15.41 -1.95 -5.24
C ALA A 43 15.63 -2.62 -3.88
N SER A 44 14.74 -2.39 -2.91
CA SER A 44 14.84 -2.99 -1.57
C SER A 44 14.66 -4.51 -1.56
N GLY A 45 13.93 -5.06 -2.54
CA GLY A 45 13.55 -6.47 -2.57
C GLY A 45 12.65 -6.91 -1.40
N HIS A 46 12.02 -5.97 -0.69
CA HIS A 46 11.16 -6.28 0.47
C HIS A 46 9.90 -7.07 0.09
N TRP A 47 9.39 -6.85 -1.12
CA TRP A 47 8.25 -7.58 -1.69
C TRP A 47 8.72 -8.62 -2.71
N PRO A 48 8.00 -9.76 -2.84
CA PRO A 48 8.42 -10.84 -3.73
C PRO A 48 8.23 -10.49 -5.21
N GLY A 49 7.32 -9.57 -5.55
CA GLY A 49 7.09 -9.07 -6.90
C GLY A 49 7.47 -7.60 -7.08
N LYS A 50 7.43 -7.15 -8.33
CA LYS A 50 7.60 -5.74 -8.70
C LYS A 50 6.40 -4.92 -8.27
N THR A 51 6.64 -3.68 -7.88
CA THR A 51 5.57 -2.75 -7.53
C THR A 51 4.70 -2.46 -8.75
N VAL A 52 3.39 -2.68 -8.62
CA VAL A 52 2.37 -2.38 -9.65
C VAL A 52 1.48 -1.19 -9.26
N THR A 53 1.83 -0.48 -8.19
CA THR A 53 1.13 0.73 -7.74
C THR A 53 1.05 1.78 -8.85
N LYS A 54 -0.16 2.19 -9.21
CA LYS A 54 -0.39 3.28 -10.18
C LYS A 54 -0.13 4.65 -9.56
N ILE A 55 0.34 5.60 -10.36
CA ILE A 55 0.47 7.01 -9.98
C ILE A 55 -0.40 7.84 -10.93
N SER A 56 -1.45 8.46 -10.38
CA SER A 56 -2.47 9.16 -11.15
C SER A 56 -2.72 10.55 -10.60
N PRO A 57 -3.09 11.55 -11.44
CA PRO A 57 -3.55 12.83 -10.93
C PRO A 57 -4.79 12.64 -10.06
N ARG A 58 -4.92 13.41 -8.98
CA ARG A 58 -6.08 13.35 -8.08
C ARG A 58 -7.37 13.65 -8.84
N GLY A 59 -8.32 12.71 -8.77
CA GLY A 59 -9.70 12.90 -9.23
C GLY A 59 -10.63 13.44 -8.15
N VAL A 60 -11.93 13.27 -8.36
CA VAL A 60 -12.95 13.53 -7.33
C VAL A 60 -12.81 12.48 -6.23
N PHE A 61 -12.74 12.93 -4.98
CA PHE A 61 -12.78 12.07 -3.80
C PHE A 61 -14.19 12.16 -3.21
N VAL A 62 -14.92 11.05 -3.22
CA VAL A 62 -16.26 10.95 -2.64
C VAL A 62 -16.11 10.34 -1.25
N GLU A 63 -16.52 11.09 -0.23
CA GLU A 63 -16.49 10.63 1.15
C GLU A 63 -17.49 9.48 1.35
N ASP A 64 -17.06 8.45 2.07
CA ASP A 64 -17.91 7.30 2.41
C ASP A 64 -18.79 7.62 3.64
N GLY A 65 -19.82 6.80 3.88
CA GLY A 65 -20.77 6.99 4.98
C GLY A 65 -20.10 7.11 6.36
N LEU A 66 -20.71 7.88 7.27
CA LEU A 66 -20.18 8.14 8.62
C LEU A 66 -19.91 6.85 9.40
N GLU A 67 -20.66 5.78 9.12
CA GLU A 67 -20.49 4.46 9.75
C GLU A 67 -19.17 3.77 9.37
N ARG A 68 -18.52 4.20 8.28
CA ARG A 68 -17.25 3.65 7.79
C ARG A 68 -16.05 4.50 8.19
N GLN A 69 -16.29 5.73 8.64
CA GLN A 69 -15.24 6.58 9.17
C GLN A 69 -14.78 6.06 10.53
N ASN A 70 -13.46 6.06 10.78
CA ASN A 70 -12.87 5.57 12.03
C ASN A 70 -13.31 4.15 12.44
N TYR A 71 -13.67 3.28 11.47
CA TYR A 71 -14.28 1.97 11.73
C TYR A 71 -13.50 1.11 12.73
N LEU A 72 -12.17 1.00 12.58
CA LEU A 72 -11.31 0.22 13.49
C LEU A 72 -11.14 0.87 14.88
N GLN A 73 -11.39 2.18 15.03
CA GLN A 73 -11.40 2.83 16.35
C GLN A 73 -12.70 2.52 17.09
N SER A 74 -13.83 2.51 16.37
CA SER A 74 -15.14 2.15 16.90
C SER A 74 -15.23 0.65 17.23
N PHE A 75 -14.51 -0.19 16.48
CA PHE A 75 -14.47 -1.64 16.66
C PHE A 75 -13.01 -2.15 16.71
N PRO A 76 -12.29 -1.96 17.83
CA PRO A 76 -10.85 -2.28 17.90
C PRO A 76 -10.52 -3.77 17.87
N ASN A 77 -11.50 -4.65 18.11
CA ASN A 77 -11.29 -6.09 18.28
C ASN A 77 -11.81 -6.95 17.11
N VAL A 78 -12.39 -6.36 16.05
CA VAL A 78 -13.03 -7.15 14.97
C VAL A 78 -12.07 -7.58 13.87
N PHE A 79 -10.96 -6.88 13.67
CA PHE A 79 -9.93 -7.23 12.69
C PHE A 79 -8.54 -6.90 13.22
N LYS A 80 -7.54 -7.71 12.86
CA LYS A 80 -6.14 -7.30 13.03
C LYS A 80 -5.82 -6.20 12.01
N PRO A 81 -5.34 -5.01 12.43
CA PRO A 81 -4.89 -3.99 11.51
C PRO A 81 -3.81 -4.52 10.57
N PRO A 82 -3.67 -3.97 9.36
CA PRO A 82 -2.48 -4.20 8.55
C PRO A 82 -1.28 -3.58 9.28
N PHE A 83 -0.49 -4.42 9.95
CA PHE A 83 0.78 -4.02 10.53
C PHE A 83 1.84 -3.94 9.43
N PRO A 84 2.88 -3.09 9.58
CA PRO A 84 4.04 -3.12 8.71
C PRO A 84 4.56 -4.55 8.60
N ARG A 85 4.74 -5.04 7.36
CA ARG A 85 5.42 -6.30 7.13
C ARG A 85 6.78 -6.23 7.81
N GLN A 86 6.98 -7.11 8.78
CA GLN A 86 8.29 -7.29 9.39
C GLN A 86 9.21 -7.95 8.35
N ASP A 87 10.47 -7.55 8.31
CA ASP A 87 11.43 -8.22 7.44
C ASP A 87 11.56 -9.69 7.87
N ASP A 88 11.27 -10.62 6.96
CA ASP A 88 11.46 -12.06 7.17
C ASP A 88 12.97 -12.45 7.11
N ARG A 89 13.88 -11.62 7.64
CA ARG A 89 15.32 -11.95 7.78
C ARG A 89 15.62 -12.94 8.92
N ALA A 90 14.62 -13.71 9.34
CA ALA A 90 14.73 -14.72 10.39
C ALA A 90 14.27 -16.10 9.89
N ALA A 91 14.84 -16.59 8.79
CA ALA A 91 14.75 -18.02 8.43
C ALA A 91 15.84 -18.49 7.44
N VAL A 92 17.04 -17.90 7.46
CA VAL A 92 18.23 -18.57 6.89
C VAL A 92 19.21 -18.77 8.03
N SER A 93 18.89 -19.72 8.90
CA SER A 93 19.90 -20.36 9.74
C SER A 93 20.54 -21.46 8.91
N THR A 94 21.69 -21.15 8.32
CA THR A 94 22.67 -22.17 7.95
C THR A 94 23.05 -22.95 9.20
N ALA A 95 22.70 -24.23 9.23
CA ALA A 95 23.37 -25.29 9.99
C ALA A 95 23.21 -26.58 9.19
#